data_AF-H2ALR8-F1
#
_entry.id   AF-H2ALR8-F1
#
_cell.length_a   1.000
_cell.length_b   1.000
_cell.length_c   1.000
_cell.angle_alpha   90.00
_cell.angle_beta   90.00
_cell.angle_gamma   90.00
#
_symmetry.space_group_name_H-M   'P 1'
#
loop_
_entity.id
_entity.type
_entity.pdbx_description
1 polymer ?
#
loop_
_entity_poly.entity_id
_entity_poly.type
_entity_poly.pdbx_seq_one_letter_code
_entity_poly.pdbx_strand_id
1 'polypeptide(L)'
;MQSYHRHMTLSSNPVVVFVFDHQGSAVTNFWAPLMQSVSKGFDAFGIEVAHAPTSSEIGQQLLGAMNAGSGGPIILFFQGVGDTPAEGGKALKMPIAYEGNIDIAHIMSWGLSCISSSVTHRVHNDVDLARFFAQYPQYPTLPHVLYFPSTSYTPGGYLALSQHFALDAVFGVVPNAFAAPNATLIA
;
A
#
# COMPACT_ATOMS: atom_id res chain seq x y z
N MET A 1 1.54 25.59 -0.10
CA MET A 1 2.15 24.93 1.07
C MET A 1 1.17 24.13 1.91
N GLN A 2 -0.04 24.63 2.22
CA GLN A 2 -0.98 23.88 3.06
C GLN A 2 -1.62 22.63 2.40
N SER A 3 -1.68 22.50 1.07
CA SER A 3 -2.40 21.36 0.46
C SER A 3 -1.58 20.06 0.38
N TYR A 4 -0.24 20.14 0.33
CA TYR A 4 0.65 18.97 0.25
C TYR A 4 0.80 18.27 1.60
N HIS A 5 1.02 19.04 2.68
CA HIS A 5 1.00 18.48 4.03
C HIS A 5 -0.36 17.89 4.37
N ARG A 6 -1.46 18.48 3.87
CA ARG A 6 -2.83 18.02 4.12
C ARG A 6 -3.21 16.76 3.32
N HIS A 7 -2.66 16.58 2.11
CA HIS A 7 -2.81 15.31 1.36
C HIS A 7 -2.03 14.17 2.04
N MET A 8 -0.81 14.44 2.53
CA MET A 8 -0.01 13.42 3.22
C MET A 8 -0.49 13.06 4.63
N THR A 9 -1.32 13.91 5.26
CA THR A 9 -1.87 13.65 6.60
C THR A 9 -3.23 12.94 6.60
N LEU A 10 -3.86 12.74 5.44
CA LEU A 10 -5.21 12.18 5.34
C LEU A 10 -5.38 11.12 4.24
N SER A 11 -4.36 10.83 3.42
CA SER A 11 -4.46 9.72 2.46
C SER A 11 -4.21 8.38 3.18
N SER A 12 -5.26 7.58 3.28
CA SER A 12 -5.22 6.16 3.65
C SER A 12 -4.64 5.28 2.52
N ASN A 13 -4.44 5.84 1.32
CA ASN A 13 -3.92 5.11 0.19
C ASN A 13 -2.39 4.92 0.30
N PRO A 14 -1.86 3.80 -0.20
CA PRO A 14 -0.43 3.64 -0.33
C PRO A 14 0.13 4.65 -1.34
N VAL A 15 1.37 5.10 -1.13
CA VAL A 15 2.04 6.06 -2.01
C VAL A 15 3.42 5.54 -2.39
N VAL A 16 3.75 5.56 -3.67
CA VAL A 16 5.11 5.37 -4.19
C VAL A 16 5.71 6.73 -4.51
N VAL A 17 6.83 7.07 -3.89
CA VAL A 17 7.51 8.36 -4.05
C VAL A 17 8.84 8.16 -4.78
N PHE A 18 9.00 8.84 -5.92
CA PHE A 18 10.25 8.92 -6.66
C PHE A 18 11.02 10.17 -6.23
N VAL A 19 12.22 10.00 -5.68
CA VAL A 19 13.10 11.10 -5.27
C VAL A 19 14.29 11.14 -6.22
N PHE A 20 14.33 12.10 -7.14
CA PHE A 20 15.40 12.26 -8.14
C PHE A 20 15.51 13.72 -8.56
N ASP A 21 16.63 14.14 -9.14
CA ASP A 21 16.74 15.52 -9.65
C ASP A 21 15.88 15.69 -10.92
N HIS A 22 15.13 16.79 -10.98
CA HIS A 22 14.20 17.07 -12.08
C HIS A 22 14.89 17.75 -13.27
N GLN A 23 16.22 17.89 -13.26
CA GLN A 23 16.99 18.48 -14.35
C GLN A 23 17.74 17.45 -15.19
N GLY A 24 17.86 17.73 -16.49
CA GLY A 24 18.66 16.95 -17.43
C GLY A 24 17.86 16.02 -18.36
N SER A 25 18.54 15.54 -19.41
CA SER A 25 17.95 14.70 -20.45
C SER A 25 17.42 13.36 -19.93
N ALA A 26 17.98 12.83 -18.84
CA ALA A 26 17.51 11.62 -18.20
C ALA A 26 16.08 11.72 -17.67
N VAL A 27 15.64 12.92 -17.25
CA VAL A 27 14.27 13.12 -16.76
C VAL A 27 13.26 12.95 -17.88
N THR A 28 13.49 13.64 -19.00
CA THR A 28 12.60 13.59 -20.16
C THR A 28 12.61 12.22 -20.84
N ASN A 29 13.78 11.59 -20.94
CA ASN A 29 13.94 10.37 -21.74
C ASN A 29 13.69 9.08 -20.97
N PHE A 30 13.73 9.11 -19.63
CA PHE A 30 13.63 7.91 -18.80
C PHE A 30 12.68 8.06 -17.61
N TRP A 31 12.94 9.00 -16.69
CA TRP A 31 12.17 9.07 -15.44
C TRP A 31 10.71 9.45 -15.64
N ALA A 32 10.41 10.46 -16.48
CA ALA A 32 9.03 10.87 -16.74
C ALA A 32 8.21 9.76 -17.44
N PRO A 33 8.69 9.12 -18.53
CA PRO A 33 8.00 7.98 -19.12
C PRO A 33 7.81 6.79 -18.17
N LEU A 34 8.83 6.47 -17.37
CA LEU A 34 8.76 5.39 -16.37
C LEU A 34 7.69 5.70 -15.33
N MET A 35 7.72 6.88 -14.72
CA MET A 35 6.75 7.29 -13.71
C MET A 35 5.33 7.32 -14.25
N GLN A 36 5.12 7.81 -15.47
CA GLN A 36 3.80 7.81 -16.08
C GLN A 36 3.26 6.38 -16.25
N SER A 37 4.13 5.46 -16.67
CA SER A 37 3.76 4.05 -16.85
C SER A 37 3.48 3.36 -15.51
N VAL A 38 4.31 3.62 -14.50
CA VAL A 38 4.14 3.10 -13.13
C VAL A 38 2.88 3.67 -12.49
N SER A 39 2.64 4.98 -12.62
CA SER A 39 1.42 5.65 -12.14
C SER A 39 0.17 5.02 -12.76
N LYS A 40 0.15 4.80 -14.08
CA LYS A 40 -0.96 4.13 -14.74
C LYS A 40 -1.16 2.69 -14.24
N GLY A 41 -0.07 1.96 -13.96
CA GLY A 41 -0.16 0.60 -13.42
C GLY A 41 -0.73 0.58 -12.01
N PHE A 42 -0.31 1.51 -11.17
CA PHE A 42 -0.72 1.61 -9.76
C PHE A 42 -2.10 2.22 -9.53
N ASP A 43 -2.61 3.02 -10.47
CA ASP A 43 -3.95 3.60 -10.44
C ASP A 43 -5.04 2.52 -10.27
N ALA A 44 -4.89 1.38 -10.95
CA ALA A 44 -5.80 0.23 -10.83
C ALA A 44 -5.86 -0.39 -9.42
N PHE A 45 -4.88 -0.08 -8.57
CA PHE A 45 -4.77 -0.57 -7.20
C PHE A 45 -4.99 0.54 -6.15
N GLY A 46 -5.36 1.75 -6.58
CA GLY A 46 -5.51 2.89 -5.67
C GLY A 46 -4.19 3.30 -5.01
N ILE A 47 -3.05 2.99 -5.62
CA ILE A 47 -1.72 3.38 -5.12
C ILE A 47 -1.32 4.67 -5.83
N GLU A 48 -1.06 5.71 -5.05
CA GLU A 48 -0.67 7.01 -5.60
C GLU A 48 0.81 7.00 -5.97
N VAL A 49 1.17 7.73 -7.03
CA VAL A 49 2.57 7.93 -7.43
C VAL A 49 2.90 9.41 -7.34
N ALA A 50 3.91 9.73 -6.54
CA ALA A 50 4.39 11.07 -6.31
C ALA A 50 5.89 11.17 -6.61
N HIS A 51 6.40 12.39 -6.72
CA HIS A 51 7.82 12.63 -6.90
C HIS A 51 8.29 13.90 -6.20
N ALA A 52 9.57 13.93 -5.84
CA ALA A 52 10.21 15.08 -5.21
C ALA A 52 11.65 15.27 -5.74
N PRO A 53 12.08 16.52 -6.01
CA PRO A 53 13.47 16.80 -6.30
C PRO A 53 14.37 16.40 -5.13
N THR A 54 15.54 15.82 -5.39
CA THR A 54 16.57 15.60 -4.35
C THR A 54 16.99 16.93 -3.70
N SER A 55 16.94 18.04 -4.43
CA SER A 55 17.25 19.39 -3.93
C SER A 55 16.12 20.04 -3.10
N SER A 56 14.92 19.47 -3.10
CA SER A 56 13.80 20.02 -2.32
C SER A 56 13.93 19.69 -0.83
N GLU A 57 13.33 20.52 0.03
CA GLU A 57 13.30 20.27 1.48
C GLU A 57 12.74 18.87 1.81
N ILE A 58 11.64 18.48 1.15
CA ILE A 58 11.03 17.16 1.30
C ILE A 58 11.99 16.06 0.84
N GLY A 59 12.63 16.23 -0.32
CA GLY A 59 13.61 15.27 -0.83
C GLY A 59 14.78 15.07 0.14
N GLN A 60 15.31 16.14 0.70
CA GLN A 60 16.40 16.09 1.70
C GLN A 60 15.95 15.44 3.01
N GLN A 61 14.73 15.70 3.48
CA GLN A 61 14.17 15.03 4.66
C GLN A 61 14.02 13.52 4.43
N LEU A 62 13.51 13.12 3.26
CA LEU A 62 13.36 11.72 2.89
C LEU A 62 14.71 11.01 2.75
N LEU A 63 15.71 11.66 2.13
CA LEU A 63 17.07 11.13 2.01
C LEU A 63 17.73 10.95 3.39
N GLY A 64 17.60 11.96 4.26
CA GLY A 64 18.14 11.93 5.61
C GLY A 64 17.51 10.84 6.47
N ALA A 65 16.20 10.58 6.32
CA ALA A 65 15.50 9.53 7.05
C ALA A 65 15.97 8.12 6.66
N MET A 66 16.42 7.93 5.41
CA MET A 66 16.80 6.62 4.89
C MET A 66 18.26 6.24 5.12
N ASN A 67 19.07 7.12 5.74
CA ASN A 67 20.54 7.02 5.76
C ASN A 67 21.14 6.79 4.36
N ALA A 68 20.40 7.15 3.31
CA ALA A 68 20.84 6.98 1.95
C ALA A 68 21.86 8.07 1.67
N GLY A 69 23.09 7.66 1.30
CA GLY A 69 24.13 8.59 0.92
C GLY A 69 23.63 9.59 -0.12
N SER A 70 24.10 10.83 -0.03
CA SER A 70 23.75 11.90 -0.94
C SER A 70 24.17 11.56 -2.38
N GLY A 71 23.20 11.28 -3.26
CA GLY A 71 23.43 11.43 -4.71
C GLY A 71 22.59 10.60 -5.69
N GLY A 72 21.85 9.58 -5.24
CA GLY A 72 21.11 8.68 -6.14
C GLY A 72 19.61 8.96 -6.23
N PRO A 73 18.94 8.61 -7.35
CA PRO A 73 17.50 8.49 -7.39
C PRO A 73 17.03 7.37 -6.45
N ILE A 74 15.96 7.60 -5.69
CA ILE A 74 15.40 6.62 -4.75
C ILE A 74 13.90 6.47 -5.02
N ILE A 75 13.40 5.24 -4.89
CA ILE A 75 11.97 4.95 -4.92
C ILE A 75 11.57 4.44 -3.53
N LEU A 76 10.55 5.07 -2.95
CA LEU A 76 10.08 4.81 -1.61
C LEU A 76 8.62 4.36 -1.64
N PHE A 77 8.26 3.38 -0.82
CA PHE A 77 6.88 2.96 -0.61
C PHE A 77 6.41 3.36 0.78
N PHE A 78 5.30 4.08 0.82
CA PHE A 78 4.57 4.42 2.02
C PHE A 78 3.28 3.63 2.02
N GLN A 79 3.07 2.83 3.05
CA GLN A 79 1.86 2.02 3.18
C GLN A 79 0.61 2.86 3.52
N GLY A 80 0.69 4.19 3.65
CA GLY A 80 -0.38 5.02 4.21
C GLY A 80 -0.39 5.01 5.74
N VAL A 81 -1.13 5.94 6.35
CA VAL A 81 -1.26 6.03 7.82
C VAL A 81 -2.09 4.84 8.31
N GLY A 82 -1.48 3.96 9.10
CA GLY A 82 -2.21 2.87 9.75
C GLY A 82 -2.98 3.37 10.97
N ASP A 83 -4.07 2.68 11.33
CA ASP A 83 -4.86 2.85 12.56
C ASP A 83 -4.08 2.49 13.83
N THR A 84 -2.90 3.07 14.01
CA THR A 84 -2.19 3.05 15.28
C THR A 84 -2.26 4.48 15.82
N PRO A 85 -2.94 4.74 16.95
CA PRO A 85 -2.86 6.04 17.58
C PRO A 85 -1.41 6.24 18.03
N ALA A 86 -0.61 6.89 17.20
CA ALA A 86 0.66 7.44 17.62
C ALA A 86 0.32 8.67 18.47
N GLU A 87 0.09 8.45 19.77
CA GLU A 87 0.20 9.54 20.72
C GLU A 87 1.53 10.26 20.48
N GLY A 88 1.47 11.55 20.15
CA GLY A 88 2.67 12.38 20.02
C GLY A 88 3.24 12.61 18.62
N GLY A 89 2.43 12.57 17.56
CA GLY A 89 2.79 13.19 16.27
C GLY A 89 4.02 12.56 15.59
N LYS A 90 4.24 11.27 15.78
CA LYS A 90 5.37 10.55 15.18
C LYS A 90 4.93 9.27 14.47
N ALA A 91 5.56 9.11 13.31
CA ALA A 91 5.69 7.92 12.48
C ALA A 91 4.49 7.58 11.57
N LEU A 92 4.51 8.17 10.37
CA LEU A 92 4.42 7.31 9.19
C LEU A 92 5.39 6.14 9.40
N LYS A 93 4.97 4.88 9.18
CA LYS A 93 5.92 3.76 9.16
C LYS A 93 7.10 4.16 8.28
N MET A 94 8.33 3.84 8.72
CA MET A 94 9.52 4.07 7.91
C MET A 94 9.26 3.56 6.48
N PRO A 95 9.47 4.40 5.45
CA PRO A 95 9.21 3.97 4.09
C PRO A 95 10.13 2.82 3.71
N ILE A 96 9.63 1.95 2.84
CA ILE A 96 10.42 0.84 2.30
C ILE A 96 11.16 1.39 1.07
N ALA A 97 12.48 1.28 1.05
CA ALA A 97 13.28 1.61 -0.14
C ALA A 97 13.20 0.47 -1.17
N TYR A 98 13.19 0.86 -2.44
CA TYR A 98 13.36 -0.05 -3.54
C TYR A 98 14.85 -0.24 -3.89
N GLU A 99 15.31 -1.48 -3.99
CA GLU A 99 16.70 -1.83 -4.31
C GLU A 99 16.82 -2.71 -5.58
N GLY A 100 15.75 -2.82 -6.37
CA GLY A 100 15.69 -3.68 -7.56
C GLY A 100 15.97 -2.96 -8.88
N ASN A 101 15.68 -3.67 -9.98
CA ASN A 101 15.84 -3.15 -11.34
C ASN A 101 14.85 -2.01 -11.63
N ILE A 102 15.34 -0.92 -12.23
CA ILE A 102 14.50 0.23 -12.55
C ILE A 102 13.71 -0.02 -13.84
N ASP A 103 12.64 -0.80 -13.71
CA ASP A 103 11.65 -1.03 -14.76
C ASP A 103 10.25 -1.23 -14.16
N ILE A 104 9.23 -1.08 -15.01
CA ILE A 104 7.82 -1.09 -14.59
C ILE A 104 7.45 -2.39 -13.88
N ALA A 105 7.90 -3.55 -14.40
CA ALA A 105 7.46 -4.84 -13.89
C ALA A 105 7.97 -5.07 -12.46
N HIS A 106 9.25 -4.79 -12.21
CA HIS A 106 9.81 -5.00 -10.88
C HIS A 106 9.31 -3.96 -9.87
N ILE A 107 9.15 -2.69 -10.27
CA ILE A 107 8.60 -1.64 -9.39
C ILE A 107 7.16 -1.97 -9.01
N MET A 108 6.33 -2.37 -9.98
CA MET A 108 4.93 -2.76 -9.74
C MET A 108 4.83 -3.97 -8.81
N SER A 109 5.59 -5.04 -9.10
CA SER A 109 5.59 -6.25 -8.26
C SER A 109 6.04 -5.96 -6.84
N TRP A 110 7.07 -5.12 -6.68
CA TRP A 110 7.55 -4.71 -5.38
C TRP A 110 6.52 -3.87 -4.62
N GLY A 111 5.94 -2.84 -5.25
CA GLY A 111 4.97 -1.97 -4.59
C GLY A 111 3.74 -2.74 -4.08
N LEU A 112 3.25 -3.71 -4.85
CA LEU A 112 2.16 -4.59 -4.40
C LEU A 112 2.58 -5.51 -3.25
N SER A 113 3.83 -5.98 -3.24
CA SER A 113 4.35 -6.82 -2.15
C SER A 113 4.55 -6.06 -0.83
N CYS A 114 4.69 -4.74 -0.89
CA CYS A 114 4.85 -3.88 0.27
C CYS A 114 3.55 -3.63 1.04
N ILE A 115 2.39 -3.94 0.46
CA ILE A 115 1.10 -3.80 1.13
C ILE A 115 1.00 -4.88 2.21
N SER A 116 0.82 -4.45 3.46
CA SER A 116 0.75 -5.39 4.59
C SER A 116 -0.47 -6.29 4.46
N SER A 117 -0.29 -7.59 4.73
CA SER A 117 -1.42 -8.51 4.88
C SER A 117 -2.36 -8.17 6.05
N SER A 118 -1.92 -7.32 6.99
CA SER A 118 -2.71 -6.86 8.13
C SER A 118 -3.89 -5.95 7.77
N VAL A 119 -4.00 -5.52 6.51
CA VAL A 119 -5.16 -4.74 6.04
C VAL A 119 -6.41 -5.60 5.89
N THR A 120 -6.29 -6.93 5.99
CA THR A 120 -7.39 -7.90 5.94
C THR A 120 -7.45 -8.75 7.20
N HIS A 121 -8.63 -9.25 7.54
CA HIS A 121 -8.82 -10.27 8.57
C HIS A 121 -8.59 -11.68 8.02
N ARG A 122 -7.86 -12.53 8.75
CA ARG A 122 -7.75 -13.95 8.38
C ARG A 122 -8.81 -14.77 9.11
N VAL A 123 -9.61 -15.50 8.34
CA VAL A 123 -10.71 -16.34 8.83
C VAL A 123 -10.36 -17.80 8.59
N HIS A 124 -10.02 -18.55 9.64
CA HIS A 124 -9.58 -19.94 9.51
C HIS A 124 -10.66 -20.96 9.89
N ASN A 125 -11.73 -20.51 10.56
CA ASN A 125 -12.78 -21.37 11.10
C ASN A 125 -14.06 -20.56 11.36
N ASP A 126 -15.14 -21.24 11.75
CA ASP A 126 -16.46 -20.64 12.00
C ASP A 126 -16.45 -19.60 13.15
N VAL A 127 -15.57 -19.78 14.14
CA VAL A 127 -15.43 -18.81 15.25
C VAL A 127 -14.83 -17.50 14.71
N ASP A 128 -13.83 -17.59 13.84
CA ASP A 128 -13.26 -16.41 13.19
C ASP A 128 -14.27 -15.75 12.25
N LEU A 129 -15.11 -16.54 11.56
CA LEU A 129 -16.17 -16.03 10.68
C LEU A 129 -17.24 -15.27 11.47
N ALA A 130 -17.70 -15.83 12.58
CA ALA A 130 -18.64 -15.16 13.48
C ALA A 130 -18.05 -13.87 14.04
N ARG A 131 -16.76 -13.88 14.44
CA ARG A 131 -16.05 -12.67 14.90
C ARG A 131 -15.93 -11.63 13.79
N PHE A 132 -15.70 -12.04 12.55
CA PHE A 132 -15.59 -11.17 11.39
C PHE A 132 -16.90 -10.41 11.15
N PHE A 133 -18.05 -11.10 11.12
CA PHE A 133 -19.35 -10.44 10.96
C PHE A 133 -19.83 -9.65 12.19
N ALA A 134 -19.25 -9.91 13.36
CA ALA A 134 -19.53 -9.14 14.58
C ALA A 134 -18.70 -7.85 14.68
N GLN A 135 -17.82 -7.58 13.71
CA GLN A 135 -17.02 -6.35 13.72
C GLN A 135 -17.90 -5.12 13.50
N TYR A 136 -17.48 -4.00 14.11
CA TYR A 136 -18.15 -2.71 13.94
C TYR A 136 -19.66 -2.75 14.16
N PRO A 137 -20.16 -3.25 15.32
CA PRO A 137 -21.59 -3.45 15.57
C PRO A 137 -22.42 -2.15 15.51
N GLN A 138 -21.76 -1.00 15.64
CA GLN A 138 -22.34 0.34 15.49
C GLN A 138 -22.75 0.64 14.03
N TYR A 139 -22.22 -0.10 13.06
CA TYR A 139 -22.37 0.11 11.62
C TYR A 139 -22.92 -1.17 10.95
N PRO A 140 -24.16 -1.57 11.21
CA PRO A 140 -24.73 -2.85 10.76
C PRO A 140 -24.88 -2.96 9.23
N THR A 141 -24.83 -1.84 8.51
CA THR A 141 -24.89 -1.80 7.04
C THR A 141 -23.50 -1.80 6.39
N LEU A 142 -22.42 -1.83 7.17
CA LEU A 142 -21.07 -1.85 6.65
C LEU A 142 -20.84 -3.15 5.87
N PRO A 143 -20.51 -3.09 4.56
CA PRO A 143 -20.25 -4.28 3.76
C PRO A 143 -19.12 -5.11 4.34
N HIS A 144 -19.30 -6.43 4.32
CA HIS A 144 -18.28 -7.39 4.72
C HIS A 144 -17.92 -8.23 3.48
N VAL A 145 -16.65 -8.19 3.09
CA VAL A 145 -16.13 -8.83 1.88
C VAL A 145 -15.20 -9.96 2.28
N LEU A 146 -15.51 -11.19 1.84
CA LEU A 146 -14.66 -12.36 2.04
C LEU A 146 -14.07 -12.82 0.72
N TYR A 147 -12.75 -13.01 0.72
CA TYR A 147 -12.02 -13.56 -0.41
C TYR A 147 -11.51 -14.97 -0.14
N PHE A 148 -11.72 -15.86 -1.09
CA PHE A 148 -11.37 -17.28 -1.03
C PHE A 148 -10.26 -17.57 -2.06
N PRO A 149 -8.99 -17.33 -1.71
CA PRO A 149 -7.88 -17.54 -2.64
C PRO A 149 -7.74 -19.02 -3.02
N SER A 150 -7.44 -19.27 -4.29
CA SER A 150 -7.01 -20.59 -4.77
C SER A 150 -5.56 -20.92 -4.40
N THR A 151 -4.81 -19.94 -3.90
CA THR A 151 -3.40 -20.04 -3.51
C THR A 151 -3.22 -19.82 -2.01
N SER A 152 -2.06 -20.22 -1.47
CA SER A 152 -1.72 -20.06 -0.04
C SER A 152 -1.42 -18.62 0.39
N TYR A 153 -1.34 -17.68 -0.57
CA TYR A 153 -1.09 -16.27 -0.32
C TYR A 153 -2.27 -15.39 -0.79
N THR A 154 -2.42 -14.23 -0.17
CA THR A 154 -3.36 -13.19 -0.59
C THR A 154 -2.71 -12.35 -1.69
N PRO A 155 -3.33 -12.22 -2.88
CA PRO A 155 -2.81 -11.36 -3.94
C PRO A 155 -2.72 -9.91 -3.49
N GLY A 156 -1.63 -9.21 -3.83
CA GLY A 156 -1.42 -7.81 -3.48
C GLY A 156 -2.55 -6.89 -3.96
N GLY A 157 -3.18 -7.19 -5.10
CA GLY A 157 -4.33 -6.43 -5.58
C GLY A 157 -5.54 -6.47 -4.65
N TYR A 158 -5.81 -7.60 -3.99
CA TYR A 158 -6.88 -7.67 -2.99
C TYR A 158 -6.53 -6.88 -1.73
N LEU A 159 -5.27 -6.94 -1.30
CA LEU A 159 -4.78 -6.15 -0.17
C LEU A 159 -4.88 -4.64 -0.46
N ALA A 160 -4.57 -4.22 -1.68
CA ALA A 160 -4.70 -2.83 -2.11
C ALA A 160 -6.14 -2.33 -2.04
N LEU A 161 -7.07 -3.11 -2.60
CA LEU A 161 -8.51 -2.84 -2.52
C LEU A 161 -9.01 -2.75 -1.08
N SER A 162 -8.61 -3.71 -0.26
CA SER A 162 -8.97 -3.75 1.15
C SER A 162 -8.50 -2.52 1.91
N GLN A 163 -7.32 -2.01 1.58
CA GLN A 163 -6.79 -0.80 2.21
C GLN A 163 -7.51 0.46 1.72
N HIS A 164 -7.78 0.55 0.43
CA HIS A 164 -8.47 1.68 -0.18
C HIS A 164 -9.87 1.89 0.43
N PHE A 165 -10.59 0.80 0.70
CA PHE A 165 -11.93 0.82 1.26
C PHE A 165 -11.97 0.51 2.77
N ALA A 166 -10.87 0.69 3.50
CA ALA A 166 -10.78 0.30 4.92
C ALA A 166 -11.81 1.00 5.83
N LEU A 167 -12.33 2.16 5.43
CA LEU A 167 -13.37 2.89 6.16
C LEU A 167 -14.80 2.57 5.69
N ASP A 168 -14.93 1.97 4.50
CA ASP A 168 -16.20 1.77 3.81
C ASP A 168 -16.64 0.30 3.78
N ALA A 169 -15.74 -0.64 4.10
CA ALA A 169 -16.04 -2.06 4.17
C ALA A 169 -15.02 -2.81 5.04
N VAL A 170 -15.44 -3.97 5.53
CA VAL A 170 -14.59 -4.90 6.27
C VAL A 170 -14.13 -6.00 5.32
N PHE A 171 -12.82 -6.23 5.24
CA PHE A 171 -12.25 -7.23 4.32
C PHE A 171 -11.64 -8.39 5.08
N GLY A 172 -11.97 -9.61 4.64
CA GLY A 172 -11.42 -10.85 5.17
C GLY A 172 -10.91 -11.77 4.07
N VAL A 173 -10.05 -12.71 4.45
CA VAL A 173 -9.50 -13.76 3.61
C VAL A 173 -9.70 -15.09 4.31
N VAL A 174 -10.23 -16.06 3.57
CA VAL A 174 -10.40 -17.45 4.01
C VAL A 174 -9.34 -18.31 3.32
N PRO A 175 -8.12 -18.42 3.88
CA PRO A 175 -7.07 -19.22 3.26
C PRO A 175 -7.47 -20.69 3.21
N ASN A 176 -7.08 -21.39 2.14
CA ASN A 176 -7.25 -22.85 2.02
C ASN A 176 -8.71 -23.32 2.11
N ALA A 177 -9.69 -22.46 1.80
CA ALA A 177 -11.11 -22.80 1.89
C ALA A 177 -11.50 -24.04 1.09
N PHE A 178 -10.74 -24.39 0.05
CA PHE A 178 -10.99 -25.54 -0.81
C PHE A 178 -9.89 -26.61 -0.72
N ALA A 179 -9.03 -26.57 0.30
CA ALA A 179 -7.90 -27.51 0.43
C ALA A 179 -8.33 -28.93 0.82
N ALA A 180 -9.56 -29.11 1.30
CA ALA A 180 -10.16 -30.43 1.47
C ALA A 180 -11.54 -30.49 0.77
N PRO A 181 -11.92 -31.64 0.18
CA PRO A 181 -13.23 -31.79 -0.47
C PRO A 181 -14.43 -31.62 0.50
N ASN A 182 -14.14 -31.67 1.81
CA ASN A 182 -15.11 -31.48 2.89
C ASN A 182 -14.79 -30.23 3.74
N ALA A 183 -13.96 -29.30 3.22
CA ALA A 183 -13.64 -28.05 3.89
C ALA A 183 -14.91 -27.17 3.92
N THR A 184 -15.70 -27.44 4.96
CA THR A 184 -16.79 -26.65 5.51
C THR A 184 -17.88 -26.29 4.51
N LEU A 185 -18.93 -27.12 4.47
CA LEU A 185 -20.29 -26.62 4.33
C LEU A 185 -20.48 -25.57 5.45
N ILE A 186 -20.25 -24.30 5.14
CA ILE A 186 -20.64 -23.18 5.99
C ILE A 186 -22.16 -23.21 6.00
N ALA A 187 -22.74 -23.68 7.11
CA ALA A 187 -24.18 -23.84 7.30
C ALA A 187 -24.86 -22.50 7.60
#